data_AF-A0A7C1K0G4-F1
#
_entry.id   AF-A0A7C1K0G4-F1
#
_cell.length_a   1.000
_cell.length_b   1.000
_cell.length_c   1.000
_cell.angle_alpha   90.00
_cell.angle_beta   90.00
_cell.angle_gamma   90.00
#
_symmetry.space_group_name_H-M   'P 1'
#
loop_
_entity.id
_entity.type
_entity.pdbx_description
1 polymer ?
#
loop_
_entity_poly.entity_id
_entity_poly.type
_entity_poly.pdbx_seq_one_letter_code
_entity_poly.pdbx_strand_id
1 'polypeptide(L)'
;MFSGIVEALGTVAEVRSEPPGCRLIIREPRIAAATKVADSIAVNGCCLTVIDVQGDTFAFQAGPETLSRTNLGLLRPGSKVNLERALAVGDRLGGHCVTGHIDD
;
A
#
# COMPACT_ATOMS: atom_id res chain seq x y z
N MET A 1 -6.93 -6.19 7.90
CA MET A 1 -6.97 -7.61 7.49
C MET A 1 -7.28 -7.66 6.02
N PHE A 2 -6.64 -8.58 5.31
CA PHE A 2 -6.69 -8.73 3.86
C PHE A 2 -7.01 -10.18 3.49
N SER A 3 -7.32 -10.43 2.23
CA SER A 3 -7.65 -11.74 1.68
C SER A 3 -6.53 -12.39 0.88
N GLY A 4 -5.48 -11.62 0.52
CA GLY A 4 -4.43 -12.05 -0.38
C GLY A 4 -4.84 -12.03 -1.86
N ILE A 5 -5.96 -11.38 -2.19
CA ILE A 5 -6.43 -11.22 -3.57
C ILE A 5 -6.07 -9.80 -4.02
N VAL A 6 -5.08 -9.70 -4.90
CA VAL A 6 -4.66 -8.42 -5.48
C VAL A 6 -5.79 -7.83 -6.31
N GLU A 7 -6.18 -6.59 -6.01
CA GLU A 7 -7.25 -5.88 -6.70
C GLU A 7 -6.75 -5.07 -7.90
N ALA A 8 -5.53 -4.53 -7.80
CA ALA A 8 -4.95 -3.70 -8.84
C ALA A 8 -3.42 -3.72 -8.84
N LEU A 9 -2.85 -3.34 -10.00
CA LEU A 9 -1.43 -3.05 -10.14
C LEU A 9 -1.24 -1.53 -10.15
N GLY A 10 -0.78 -0.98 -9.03
CA GLY A 10 -0.43 0.43 -8.88
C GLY A 10 0.91 0.78 -9.52
N THR A 11 1.15 2.08 -9.70
CA THR A 11 2.46 2.60 -10.12
C THR A 11 2.98 3.56 -9.08
N VAL A 12 4.22 3.37 -8.63
CA VAL A 12 4.91 4.33 -7.76
C VAL A 12 5.11 5.62 -8.56
N ALA A 13 4.42 6.68 -8.17
CA ALA A 13 4.54 7.99 -8.80
C ALA A 13 5.78 8.74 -8.30
N GLU A 14 6.05 8.64 -7.00
CA GLU A 14 7.17 9.30 -6.34
C GLU A 14 7.60 8.53 -5.08
N VAL A 15 8.89 8.59 -4.76
CA VAL A 15 9.47 8.17 -3.49
C VAL A 15 10.21 9.37 -2.91
N ARG A 16 9.70 9.95 -1.83
CA ARG A 16 10.28 11.14 -1.20
C ARG A 16 10.98 10.75 0.10
N SER A 17 12.26 11.09 0.22
CA SER A 17 13.02 10.84 1.45
C SER A 17 12.47 11.68 2.61
N GLU A 18 12.04 11.01 3.68
CA GLU A 18 11.48 11.63 4.89
C GLU A 18 11.99 10.86 6.11
N PRO A 19 13.20 11.18 6.63
CA PRO A 19 13.81 10.45 7.72
C PRO A 19 12.88 10.37 8.95
N PRO A 20 12.80 9.21 9.63
CA PRO A 20 13.68 8.05 9.48
C PRO A 20 13.28 7.07 8.35
N GLY A 21 12.36 7.42 7.44
CA GLY A 21 11.94 6.54 6.34
C GLY A 21 11.71 7.28 5.03
N CYS A 22 10.62 6.95 4.34
CA CYS A 22 10.21 7.66 3.14
C CYS A 22 8.70 7.78 3.03
N ARG A 23 8.27 8.78 2.25
CA ARG A 23 6.91 8.87 1.75
C ARG A 23 6.82 8.20 0.39
N LEU A 24 5.94 7.21 0.28
CA LEU A 24 5.65 6.49 -0.94
C LEU A 24 4.34 6.98 -1.53
N ILE A 25 4.37 7.50 -2.75
CA ILE A 25 3.18 8.00 -3.45
C ILE A 25 2.86 7.04 -4.59
N ILE A 26 1.64 6.49 -4.59
CA ILE A 26 1.20 5.49 -5.55
C ILE A 26 0.01 6.05 -6.34
N ARG A 27 0.06 5.84 -7.66
CA ARG A 27 -1.03 6.13 -8.58
C ARG A 27 -1.81 4.85 -8.89
N GLU A 28 -3.10 4.86 -8.57
CA GLU A 28 -4.10 3.94 -9.10
C GLU A 28 -5.49 4.62 -8.96
N PRO A 29 -6.11 5.09 -10.06
CA PRO A 29 -7.29 5.94 -9.99
C PRO A 29 -8.52 5.30 -9.32
N ARG A 30 -8.73 4.00 -9.50
CA ARG A 30 -9.93 3.29 -8.99
C ARG A 30 -9.82 3.05 -7.49
N ILE A 31 -8.63 2.69 -7.01
CA ILE A 31 -8.34 2.56 -5.58
C ILE A 31 -8.37 3.94 -4.94
N ALA A 32 -7.72 4.96 -5.52
CA ALA A 32 -7.71 6.33 -5.00
C ALA A 32 -9.12 6.90 -4.80
N ALA A 33 -10.01 6.72 -5.79
CA ALA A 33 -11.39 7.21 -5.73
C ALA A 33 -12.23 6.61 -4.60
N ALA A 34 -11.84 5.43 -4.09
CA ALA A 34 -12.52 4.71 -3.02
C ALA A 34 -11.75 4.73 -1.69
N THR A 35 -10.66 5.48 -1.60
CA THR A 35 -9.74 5.51 -0.44
C THR A 35 -9.90 6.81 0.34
N LYS A 36 -9.82 6.72 1.67
CA LYS A 36 -9.78 7.86 2.59
C LYS A 36 -8.47 7.85 3.38
N VAL A 37 -8.09 9.01 3.90
CA VAL A 37 -7.03 9.10 4.89
C VAL A 37 -7.36 8.22 6.09
N ALA A 38 -6.34 7.55 6.64
CA ALA A 38 -6.41 6.52 7.67
C ALA A 38 -6.88 5.13 7.23
N ASP A 39 -7.29 4.93 5.98
CA ASP A 39 -7.55 3.58 5.46
C ASP A 39 -6.25 2.75 5.41
N SER A 40 -6.41 1.43 5.51
CA SER A 40 -5.32 0.47 5.38
C SER A 40 -5.33 -0.17 3.99
N ILE A 41 -4.20 -0.10 3.30
CA ILE A 41 -3.99 -0.74 1.99
C ILE A 41 -2.72 -1.57 2.06
N ALA A 42 -2.79 -2.81 1.59
CA ALA A 42 -1.62 -3.64 1.39
C ALA A 42 -0.92 -3.25 0.09
N VAL A 43 0.35 -2.84 0.19
CA VAL A 43 1.25 -2.55 -0.94
C VAL A 43 2.28 -3.66 -1.01
N ASN A 44 2.24 -4.47 -2.08
CA ASN A 44 3.00 -5.73 -2.17
C ASN A 44 2.79 -6.62 -0.93
N GLY A 45 1.57 -6.64 -0.38
CA GLY A 45 1.23 -7.39 0.82
C GLY A 45 1.56 -6.68 2.14
N CYS A 46 2.38 -5.61 2.14
CA CYS A 46 2.67 -4.86 3.35
C CYS A 46 1.54 -3.87 3.68
N CYS A 47 0.92 -3.99 4.85
CA CYS A 47 -0.13 -3.10 5.32
C CYS A 47 0.44 -1.71 5.61
N LEU A 48 -0.06 -0.70 4.91
CA LEU A 48 0.30 0.70 5.14
C LEU A 48 -0.95 1.55 5.34
N THR A 49 -0.81 2.58 6.18
CA THR A 49 -1.86 3.56 6.45
C THR A 49 -1.79 4.71 5.47
N VAL A 50 -2.89 5.00 4.79
CA VAL A 50 -3.01 6.13 3.88
C VAL A 50 -2.92 7.44 4.66
N ILE A 51 -1.98 8.31 4.29
CA ILE A 51 -1.76 9.61 4.96
C ILE A 51 -2.20 10.81 4.12
N ASP A 52 -2.40 10.61 2.82
CA ASP A 52 -2.88 11.64 1.89
C ASP A 52 -3.52 11.00 0.66
N VAL A 53 -4.51 11.67 0.07
CA VAL A 53 -5.17 11.27 -1.18
C VAL A 53 -5.35 12.51 -2.04
N GLN A 54 -4.76 12.50 -3.24
CA GLN A 54 -4.81 13.62 -4.19
C GLN A 54 -5.09 13.13 -5.60
N GLY A 55 -6.28 13.41 -6.12
CA GLY A 55 -6.69 13.02 -7.47
C GLY A 55 -6.63 11.50 -7.65
N ASP A 56 -5.72 11.04 -8.52
CA ASP A 56 -5.49 9.63 -8.83
C ASP A 56 -4.38 8.98 -8.00
N THR A 57 -3.87 9.68 -6.97
CA THR A 57 -2.78 9.23 -6.12
C THR A 57 -3.16 9.20 -4.65
N PHE A 58 -2.46 8.35 -3.91
CA PHE A 58 -2.53 8.25 -2.46
C PHE A 58 -1.13 7.94 -1.92
N ALA A 59 -0.86 8.39 -0.69
CA ALA A 59 0.46 8.36 -0.10
C ALA A 59 0.49 7.57 1.22
N PHE A 60 1.66 7.04 1.53
CA PHE A 60 1.96 6.30 2.75
C PHE A 60 3.28 6.77 3.35
N GLN A 61 3.43 6.62 4.66
CA GLN A 61 4.73 6.67 5.32
C GLN A 61 5.26 5.24 5.51
N ALA A 62 6.44 4.95 4.98
CA ALA A 62 7.14 3.69 5.22
C ALA A 62 8.33 3.94 6.14
N GLY A 63 8.33 3.31 7.32
CA GLY A 63 9.40 3.43 8.32
C GLY A 63 10.58 2.50 8.05
N PRO A 64 11.69 2.63 8.83
CA PRO A 64 12.89 1.81 8.65
C PRO A 64 12.64 0.31 8.60
N GLU A 65 11.84 -0.22 9.53
CA GLU A 65 11.54 -1.66 9.63
C GLU A 65 10.77 -2.16 8.40
N THR A 66 9.76 -1.38 7.96
CA THR A 66 9.02 -1.66 6.73
C THR A 66 9.96 -1.70 5.53
N LEU A 67 10.86 -0.72 5.42
CA LEU A 67 11.78 -0.62 4.29
C LEU A 67 12.87 -1.70 4.32
N SER A 68 13.25 -2.21 5.51
CA SER A 68 14.27 -3.25 5.65
C SER A 68 13.72 -4.66 5.44
N ARG A 69 12.47 -4.93 5.84
CA ARG A 69 11.81 -6.25 5.73
C ARG A 69 10.97 -6.46 4.48
N THR A 70 10.93 -5.49 3.57
CA THR A 70 10.10 -5.59 2.39
C THR A 70 10.84 -5.10 1.16
N ASN A 71 10.35 -5.49 -0.01
CA ASN A 71 10.84 -4.94 -1.26
C ASN A 71 10.51 -3.44 -1.45
N LEU A 72 9.76 -2.81 -0.53
CA LEU A 72 9.39 -1.40 -0.62
C LEU A 72 10.62 -0.47 -0.55
N GLY A 73 11.69 -0.89 0.16
CA GLY A 73 12.96 -0.16 0.22
C GLY A 73 13.71 -0.06 -1.12
N LEU A 74 13.32 -0.89 -2.11
CA LEU A 74 13.95 -0.93 -3.44
C LEU A 74 13.16 -0.15 -4.51
N LEU A 75 11.97 0.35 -4.17
CA LEU A 75 11.06 0.99 -5.11
C LEU A 75 11.61 2.32 -5.62
N ARG A 76 11.26 2.63 -6.87
CA ARG A 76 11.60 3.88 -7.56
C ARG A 76 10.36 4.37 -8.32
N PRO A 77 10.30 5.65 -8.72
CA PRO A 77 9.26 6.11 -9.64
C PRO A 77 9.16 5.21 -10.88
N GLY A 78 7.94 4.80 -11.22
CA GLY A 78 7.64 3.85 -12.30
C GLY A 78 7.56 2.38 -11.88
N SER A 79 8.05 2.00 -10.69
CA SER A 79 7.88 0.64 -10.16
C SER A 79 6.40 0.25 -10.06
N LYS A 80 6.10 -1.01 -10.34
CA LYS A 80 4.75 -1.58 -10.20
C LYS A 80 4.60 -2.25 -8.84
N VAL A 81 3.43 -2.10 -8.24
CA VAL A 81 3.11 -2.69 -6.93
C VAL A 81 1.71 -3.29 -6.93
N ASN A 82 1.56 -4.44 -6.28
CA ASN A 82 0.26 -5.04 -6.02
C ASN A 82 -0.47 -4.24 -4.95
N LEU A 83 -1.75 -4.00 -5.15
CA LEU A 83 -2.62 -3.26 -4.24
C LEU A 83 -3.82 -4.11 -3.84
N GLU A 84 -4.11 -4.13 -2.54
CA GLU A 84 -5.31 -4.73 -1.96
C GLU A 84 -5.79 -3.86 -0.80
N ARG A 85 -7.07 -3.48 -0.80
CA ARG A 85 -7.70 -2.72 0.30
C ARG A 85 -8.03 -3.67 1.45
N ALA A 86 -8.08 -3.10 2.67
CA ALA A 86 -8.55 -3.87 3.81
C ALA A 86 -10.00 -4.33 3.62
N LEU A 87 -10.29 -5.57 4.04
CA LEU A 87 -11.63 -6.13 3.97
C LEU A 87 -12.62 -5.32 4.80
N ALA A 88 -13.77 -5.02 4.23
CA ALA A 88 -14.93 -4.53 4.97
C ALA A 88 -15.67 -5.69 5.65
N VAL A 89 -16.42 -5.37 6.71
CA VAL A 89 -17.30 -6.35 7.35
C VAL A 89 -18.36 -6.79 6.35
N GLY A 90 -18.43 -8.11 6.12
CA GLY A 90 -19.34 -8.71 5.14
C GLY A 90 -18.70 -9.01 3.78
N ASP A 91 -17.45 -8.58 3.55
CA ASP A 91 -16.73 -8.95 2.34
C ASP A 91 -16.40 -10.44 2.29
N ARG A 92 -16.31 -10.96 1.07
CA ARG A 92 -15.96 -12.36 0.83
C ARG A 92 -14.47 -12.57 1.08
N LEU A 93 -14.11 -13.41 2.05
CA LEU A 93 -12.74 -13.89 2.23
C LEU A 93 -12.44 -14.99 1.16
N GLY A 94 -12.16 -14.55 -0.07
CA GLY A 94 -11.99 -15.46 -1.22
C GLY A 94 -10.64 -16.19 -1.25
N GLY A 95 -9.61 -15.64 -0.60
CA GLY A 95 -8.31 -16.26 -0.43
C GLY A 95 -8.15 -16.83 0.98
N HIS A 96 -7.25 -16.25 1.77
CA HIS A 96 -7.02 -16.62 3.16
C HIS A 96 -6.76 -15.38 4.02
N CYS A 97 -6.66 -15.58 5.32
CA CYS A 97 -6.43 -14.50 6.28
C CYS A 97 -5.00 -13.96 6.15
N VAL A 98 -4.85 -12.76 5.59
CA VAL A 98 -3.56 -12.07 5.48
C VAL A 98 -3.54 -10.87 6.44
N THR A 99 -2.49 -10.80 7.27
CA THR A 99 -2.32 -9.74 8.28
C THR A 99 -1.77 -8.46 7.67
N GLY A 100 -0.99 -8.59 6.60
CA GLY A 100 -0.19 -7.54 6.00
C GLY A 100 1.09 -7.18 6.77
N HIS A 101 1.50 -8.02 7.74
CA HIS A 101 2.81 -7.95 8.37
C HIS A 101 3.74 -8.90 7.60
N ILE A 102 4.85 -8.37 7.11
CA ILE A 102 5.85 -9.13 6.36
C ILE A 102 6.96 -9.54 7.33
N ASP A 103 7.29 -10.83 7.32
CA ASP A 103 8.30 -11.40 8.21
C ASP A 103 9.73 -11.14 7.68
N ASP A 104 9.95 -11.26 6.37
CA ASP A 104 11.23 -11.13 5.67
C ASP A 104 11.18 -10.62 4.22
#